data_AF-A0A926B9L7-F1
#
_entry.id   AF-A0A926B9L7-F1
#
_cell.length_a   1.000
_cell.length_b   1.000
_cell.length_c   1.000
_cell.angle_alpha   90.00
_cell.angle_beta   90.00
_cell.angle_gamma   90.00
#
_symmetry.space_group_name_H-M   'P 1'
#
loop_
_entity.id
_entity.type
_entity.pdbx_description
1 polymer ?
#
loop_
_entity_poly.entity_id
_entity_poly.type
_entity_poly.pdbx_seq_one_letter_code
_entity_poly.pdbx_strand_id
1 'polypeptide(L)'
;MQGLFADLAQLKNPLARYAAYKRSRGMSRVHDWIDWIGGFPFEVATPDEIFAFHRDRGFHLENMLLRPGHGCNEFVFSKTRPPTAVRP
;
A
#
# COMPACT_ATOMS: atom_id res chain seq x y z
N MET A 1 4.68 31.12 -6.58
CA MET A 1 5.96 31.31 -7.31
C MET A 1 6.97 32.07 -6.44
N GLN A 2 7.52 31.47 -5.37
CA GLN A 2 8.38 32.18 -4.39
C GLN A 2 9.58 31.36 -3.87
N GLY A 3 9.92 30.22 -4.46
CA GLY A 3 11.00 29.34 -3.95
C GLY A 3 12.30 29.35 -4.76
N LEU A 4 12.25 29.67 -6.06
CA LEU A 4 13.37 29.45 -6.97
C LEU A 4 14.53 30.45 -6.76
N PHE A 5 14.19 31.71 -6.48
CA PHE A 5 15.17 32.78 -6.31
C PHE A 5 15.88 32.73 -4.95
N ALA A 6 15.19 32.25 -3.91
CA ALA A 6 15.78 32.06 -2.59
C ALA A 6 16.81 30.91 -2.58
N ASP A 7 16.60 29.86 -3.37
CA ASP A 7 17.49 28.71 -3.46
C ASP A 7 18.79 29.02 -4.23
N LEU A 8 18.75 29.89 -5.24
CA LEU A 8 19.94 30.35 -5.97
C LEU A 8 20.85 31.24 -5.10
N ALA A 9 20.26 32.07 -4.23
CA ALA A 9 21.01 32.99 -3.37
C ALA A 9 21.79 32.30 -2.25
N GLN A 10 21.47 31.04 -1.90
CA GLN A 10 22.07 30.33 -0.77
C GLN A 10 23.21 29.38 -1.12
N LEU A 11 23.60 29.22 -2.40
CA LEU A 11 24.70 28.33 -2.84
C LEU A 11 24.59 26.90 -2.28
N LYS A 12 23.38 26.45 -1.88
CA LYS A 12 23.17 25.12 -1.34
C LYS A 12 23.09 24.14 -2.49
N ASN A 13 24.05 23.22 -2.53
CA ASN A 13 24.13 22.20 -3.57
C ASN A 13 22.79 21.45 -3.70
N PRO A 14 22.07 21.60 -4.83
CA PRO A 14 20.75 20.99 -4.99
C PRO A 14 20.83 19.47 -4.88
N LEU A 15 21.97 18.85 -5.24
CA LEU A 15 22.26 17.41 -5.14
C LEU A 15 22.17 16.86 -3.71
N ALA A 16 22.54 17.66 -2.70
CA ALA A 16 22.43 17.25 -1.29
C ALA A 16 20.96 17.07 -0.87
N ARG A 17 20.05 17.85 -1.46
CA ARG A 17 18.60 17.74 -1.28
C ARG A 17 18.03 16.48 -1.91
N TYR A 18 18.67 15.95 -2.96
CA TYR A 18 18.29 14.67 -3.57
C TYR A 18 18.77 13.47 -2.73
N ALA A 19 19.97 13.55 -2.13
CA ALA A 19 20.52 12.49 -1.29
C ALA A 19 19.78 12.33 0.06
N ALA A 20 19.33 13.42 0.67
CA ALA A 20 18.70 13.38 2.00
C ALA A 20 17.29 12.75 2.04
N TYR A 21 16.58 12.70 0.92
CA TYR A 21 15.19 12.21 0.87
C TYR A 21 15.06 10.69 0.97
N LYS A 22 16.08 9.96 0.53
CA LYS A 22 16.13 8.49 0.70
C LYS A 22 16.09 8.07 2.18
N ARG A 23 16.42 8.98 3.09
CA ARG A 23 16.62 8.70 4.52
C ARG A 23 15.34 8.81 5.36
N SER A 24 14.23 9.37 4.86
CA SER A 24 13.02 9.64 5.67
C SER A 24 11.83 8.72 5.43
N ARG A 25 11.63 8.20 4.21
CA ARG A 25 10.40 7.46 3.84
C ARG A 25 10.61 6.00 3.42
N GLY A 26 11.85 5.54 3.26
CA GLY A 26 12.17 4.16 2.85
C GLY A 26 11.79 3.79 1.40
N MET A 27 11.07 4.66 0.68
CA MET A 27 10.66 4.49 -0.71
C MET A 27 11.53 5.31 -1.66
N SER A 28 11.78 4.81 -2.87
CA SER A 28 12.54 5.56 -3.87
C SER A 28 11.65 6.62 -4.55
N ARG A 29 12.21 7.78 -4.88
CA ARG A 29 11.48 8.87 -5.55
C ARG A 29 10.86 8.51 -6.90
N VAL A 30 11.48 7.58 -7.64
CA VAL A 30 10.95 7.14 -8.93
C VAL A 30 9.61 6.42 -8.73
N HIS A 31 9.50 5.58 -7.71
CA HIS A 31 8.24 4.94 -7.34
C HIS A 31 7.22 5.98 -6.85
N ASP A 32 7.61 6.97 -6.03
CA ASP A 32 6.71 8.08 -5.66
C ASP A 32 6.23 8.85 -6.90
N TRP A 33 7.09 9.10 -7.89
CA TRP A 33 6.71 9.80 -9.14
C TRP A 33 5.80 8.98 -10.03
N ILE A 34 6.03 7.67 -10.14
CA ILE A 34 5.16 6.76 -10.89
C ILE A 34 3.79 6.67 -10.23
N ASP A 35 3.74 6.53 -8.90
CA ASP A 35 2.50 6.53 -8.12
C ASP A 35 1.72 7.84 -8.30
N TRP A 36 2.41 8.97 -8.40
CA TRP A 36 1.80 10.29 -8.53
C TRP A 36 1.36 10.63 -9.96
N ILE A 37 2.11 10.19 -10.96
CA ILE A 37 1.74 10.34 -12.38
C ILE A 37 0.58 9.39 -12.74
N GLY A 38 0.40 8.32 -11.96
CA GLY A 38 -0.76 7.45 -12.03
C GLY A 38 -0.36 6.06 -12.52
N GLY A 39 -0.13 5.16 -11.56
CA GLY A 39 -0.35 3.73 -11.74
C GLY A 39 -1.85 3.42 -11.89
N PHE A 40 -2.17 2.16 -12.20
CA PHE A 40 -3.52 1.62 -12.44
C PHE A 40 -4.65 2.33 -11.65
N PRO A 41 -5.83 2.51 -12.25
CA PRO A 41 -6.96 3.18 -11.61
C PRO A 41 -7.22 2.58 -10.24
N PHE A 42 -7.48 3.44 -9.26
CA PHE A 42 -7.85 3.00 -7.93
C PHE A 42 -9.21 2.28 -8.01
N GLU A 43 -9.20 0.97 -7.81
CA GLU A 43 -10.39 0.13 -7.76
C GLU A 43 -10.78 -0.12 -6.30
N VAL A 44 -12.05 0.17 -5.98
CA VAL A 44 -12.61 -0.03 -4.64
C VAL A 44 -13.28 -1.39 -4.58
N ALA A 45 -12.84 -2.23 -3.65
CA ALA A 45 -13.55 -3.47 -3.31
C ALA A 45 -14.46 -3.25 -2.11
N THR A 46 -15.71 -3.64 -2.26
CA THR A 46 -16.68 -3.76 -1.18
C THR A 46 -16.33 -4.94 -0.26
N PRO A 47 -16.76 -4.93 1.02
CA PRO A 47 -16.58 -6.08 1.91
C PRO A 47 -17.16 -7.38 1.34
N ASP A 48 -18.28 -7.30 0.62
CA ASP A 48 -18.93 -8.44 -0.01
C ASP A 48 -18.08 -9.06 -1.13
N GLU A 49 -17.41 -8.22 -1.94
CA GLU A 49 -16.48 -8.69 -2.97
C GLU A 49 -15.26 -9.38 -2.35
N ILE A 50 -14.71 -8.83 -1.26
CA ILE A 50 -13.61 -9.46 -0.51
C ILE A 50 -14.05 -10.81 0.06
N PHE A 51 -15.25 -10.89 0.64
CA PHE A 51 -15.80 -12.13 1.18
C PHE A 51 -16.02 -13.17 0.09
N ALA A 52 -16.69 -12.82 -1.00
CA ALA A 52 -16.94 -13.71 -2.12
C ALA A 52 -15.64 -14.25 -2.72
N PHE A 53 -14.65 -13.38 -2.93
CA PHE A 53 -13.33 -13.74 -3.46
C PHE A 53 -12.62 -14.81 -2.62
N HIS A 54 -12.68 -14.70 -1.29
CA HIS A 54 -12.03 -15.63 -0.36
C HIS A 54 -12.84 -16.92 -0.16
N ARG A 55 -14.16 -16.81 -0.05
CA ARG A 55 -15.07 -17.96 0.03
C ARG A 55 -14.88 -18.90 -1.16
N ASP A 56 -14.83 -18.36 -2.38
CA ASP A 56 -14.68 -19.17 -3.60
C ASP A 56 -13.30 -19.86 -3.69
N ARG A 57 -12.36 -19.47 -2.81
CA ARG A 57 -11.01 -20.08 -2.67
C ARG A 57 -10.90 -21.02 -1.46
N GLY A 58 -12.03 -21.32 -0.80
CA GLY A 58 -12.11 -22.23 0.34
C GLY A 58 -11.61 -21.62 1.65
N PHE A 59 -11.66 -20.30 1.78
CA PHE A 59 -11.41 -19.61 3.04
C PHE A 59 -12.74 -19.31 3.76
N HIS A 60 -12.71 -19.36 5.09
CA HIS A 60 -13.82 -19.00 5.94
C HIS A 60 -13.50 -17.71 6.69
N LEU A 61 -14.43 -16.76 6.70
CA LEU A 61 -14.28 -15.50 7.43
C LEU A 61 -14.51 -15.75 8.92
N GLU A 62 -13.49 -15.45 9.74
CA GLU A 62 -13.53 -15.59 11.20
C GLU A 62 -13.89 -14.28 11.89
N ASN A 63 -13.37 -13.16 11.37
CA ASN A 63 -13.60 -11.84 11.94
C ASN A 63 -13.46 -10.74 10.89
N MET A 64 -14.17 -9.63 11.07
CA MET A 64 -14.12 -8.46 10.19
C MET A 64 -14.34 -7.18 10.99
N LEU A 65 -13.53 -6.16 10.72
CA LEU A 65 -13.69 -4.80 11.24
C LEU A 65 -13.71 -3.82 10.07
N LEU A 66 -14.87 -3.19 9.87
CA LEU A 66 -15.03 -2.15 8.88
C LEU A 66 -14.78 -0.79 9.50
N ARG A 67 -14.01 0.06 8.82
CA ARG A 67 -13.66 1.41 9.29
C ARG A 67 -14.27 2.45 8.35
N PRO A 68 -15.08 3.40 8.83
CA PRO A 68 -15.52 4.53 8.02
C PRO A 68 -14.36 5.51 7.78
N GLY A 69 -14.41 6.23 6.66
CA GLY A 69 -13.44 7.28 6.32
C GLY A 69 -12.13 6.73 5.73
N HIS A 70 -10.99 7.22 6.24
CA HIS A 70 -9.65 6.87 5.72
C HIS A 70 -9.01 5.65 6.40
N GLY A 71 -9.74 4.94 7.26
CA GLY A 71 -9.23 3.73 7.89
C GLY A 71 -9.26 2.53 6.94
N CYS A 72 -8.32 1.60 7.10
CA CYS A 72 -8.34 0.33 6.36
C CYS A 72 -9.35 -0.64 7.00
N ASN A 73 -10.09 -1.36 6.17
CA ASN A 73 -10.88 -2.51 6.61
C ASN A 73 -9.94 -3.67 7.00
N GLU A 74 -10.29 -4.40 8.04
CA GLU A 74 -9.52 -5.53 8.55
C GLU A 74 -10.34 -6.82 8.42
N PHE A 75 -9.74 -7.89 7.89
CA PHE A 75 -10.40 -9.18 7.68
C PHE A 75 -9.50 -10.32 8.17
N VAL A 76 -10.08 -11.29 8.88
CA VAL A 76 -9.39 -12.50 9.34
C VAL A 76 -10.07 -13.71 8.72
N PHE A 77 -9.30 -14.50 7.99
CA PHE A 77 -9.77 -15.73 7.36
C PHE A 77 -9.01 -16.94 7.86
N SER A 78 -9.71 -18.06 8.00
CA SER A 78 -9.12 -19.38 8.21
C SER A 78 -9.22 -20.21 6.93
N LYS A 79 -8.28 -21.13 6.75
CA LYS A 79 -8.35 -22.18 5.72
C LYS A 79 -8.12 -23.50 6.38
N THR A 80 -9.11 -24.38 6.35
CA THR A 80 -8.93 -25.75 6.81
C THR A 80 -7.92 -26.41 5.89
N ARG A 81 -6.72 -26.68 6.41
CA ARG A 81 -5.77 -27.53 5.70
C ARG A 81 -6.43 -28.90 5.59
N PRO A 82 -6.59 -29.49 4.40
CA PRO A 82 -7.05 -30.87 4.32
C PRO A 82 -6.11 -31.72 5.18
N PRO A 83 -6.64 -32.70 5.96
CA PRO A 83 -5.82 -33.54 6.81
C PRO A 83 -4.66 -34.08 5.96
N THR A 84 -3.43 -33.81 6.40
CA THR A 84 -2.22 -34.30 5.74
C THR A 84 -2.38 -35.81 5.58
N ALA A 85 -2.44 -36.29 4.34
CA ALA A 85 -2.52 -37.72 4.08
C ALA A 85 -1.32 -38.37 4.77
N VAL A 86 -1.59 -39.13 5.83
CA VAL A 86 -0.59 -39.97 6.47
C VAL A 86 -0.22 -41.02 5.43
N ARG A 87 0.98 -40.90 4.85
CA ARG A 87 1.50 -41.96 3.98
C ARG A 87 1.74 -43.20 4.86
N PRO A 88 1.39 -44.41 4.38
CA PRO A 88 1.64 -45.65 5.10
C PRO A 88 3.13 -45.87 5.37
#